data_AF-A0A535M574-F1
#
_entry.id   AF-A0A535M574-F1
#
_cell.length_a   1.000
_cell.length_b   1.000
_cell.length_c   1.000
_cell.angle_alpha   90.00
_cell.angle_beta   90.00
_cell.angle_gamma   90.00
#
_symmetry.space_group_name_H-M   'P 1'
#
loop_
_entity.id
_entity.type
_entity.pdbx_description
1 polymer ?
#
loop_
_entity_poly.entity_id
_entity_poly.type
_entity_poly.pdbx_seq_one_letter_code
_entity_poly.pdbx_strand_id
1 'polypeptide(L)'
;MPGRMEFELSFGQPGAPRSPKRGSDGPMRILVLGDFSGRWNRGPAEPVAGLADRPILGVDGDNFERLMARLSPRLRLDLAKGEKEPSAIEFRRMDDFHPDELYGRLEVFKPL
;
A
#
# COMPACT_ATOMS: atom_id res chain seq x y z
N MET A 1 57.95 -30.72 5.76
CA MET A 1 57.62 -29.28 5.92
C MET A 1 56.30 -29.02 5.20
N PRO A 2 55.14 -28.94 5.87
CA PRO A 2 53.89 -28.62 5.18
C PRO A 2 53.85 -27.11 4.88
N GLY A 3 53.63 -26.75 3.61
CA GLY A 3 53.55 -25.37 3.15
C GLY A 3 52.24 -24.71 3.57
N ARG A 4 52.33 -23.52 4.15
CA ARG A 4 51.20 -22.68 4.53
C ARG A 4 50.58 -22.06 3.28
N MET A 5 49.35 -22.42 2.95
CA MET A 5 48.56 -21.69 1.95
C MET A 5 47.84 -20.53 2.64
N GLU A 6 48.19 -19.31 2.26
CA GLU A 6 47.40 -18.12 2.60
C GLU A 6 46.45 -17.82 1.44
N PHE A 7 45.16 -17.80 1.73
CA PHE A 7 44.13 -17.41 0.78
C PHE A 7 43.72 -15.98 1.10
N GLU A 8 44.00 -15.06 0.17
CA GLU A 8 43.50 -13.69 0.24
C GLU A 8 42.21 -13.59 -0.58
N LEU A 9 41.08 -13.59 0.12
CA LEU A 9 39.76 -13.44 -0.47
C LEU A 9 39.44 -11.95 -0.60
N SER A 10 39.59 -11.42 -1.81
CA SER A 10 39.17 -10.04 -2.12
C SER A 10 37.74 -10.06 -2.67
N PHE A 11 36.78 -9.57 -1.87
CA PHE A 11 35.39 -9.39 -2.28
C PHE A 11 35.15 -7.93 -2.67
N GLY A 12 34.99 -7.69 -3.97
CA GLY A 12 34.60 -6.40 -4.53
C GLY A 12 35.39 -6.03 -5.77
N GLN A 13 34.73 -5.38 -6.74
CA GLN A 13 35.42 -4.80 -7.89
C GLN A 13 36.17 -3.52 -7.47
N PRO A 14 37.50 -3.43 -7.66
CA PRO A 14 38.23 -2.19 -7.51
C PRO A 14 37.65 -1.14 -8.46
N GLY A 15 37.13 -0.04 -7.91
CA GLY A 15 36.57 1.06 -8.70
C GLY A 15 35.06 1.03 -8.94
N ALA A 16 34.33 0.05 -8.39
CA ALA A 16 32.87 0.20 -8.31
C ALA A 16 32.55 1.44 -7.46
N PRO A 17 31.70 2.37 -7.93
CA PRO A 17 31.32 3.53 -7.13
C PRO A 17 30.75 3.01 -5.81
N ARG A 18 31.39 3.38 -4.69
CA ARG A 18 30.84 3.10 -3.36
C ARG A 18 29.45 3.70 -3.36
N SER A 19 28.42 2.87 -3.16
CA SER A 19 27.08 3.38 -2.87
C SER A 19 27.24 4.43 -1.78
N PRO A 20 26.69 5.64 -1.95
CA PRO A 20 26.87 6.70 -0.96
C PRO A 20 26.46 6.11 0.39
N LYS A 21 27.39 6.08 1.35
CA LYS A 21 27.01 5.87 2.75
C LYS A 21 25.90 6.87 3.00
N ARG A 22 24.72 6.43 3.50
CA ARG A 22 23.67 7.37 3.93
C ARG A 22 24.38 8.41 4.78
N GLY A 23 24.50 9.63 4.27
CA GLY A 23 24.93 10.75 5.09
C GLY A 23 23.96 10.80 6.26
N SER A 24 24.48 10.86 7.48
CA SER A 24 23.69 10.85 8.72
C SER A 24 22.73 12.04 8.86
N ASP A 25 22.63 12.88 7.84
CA ASP A 25 21.94 14.17 7.81
C ASP A 25 20.71 14.19 6.88
N GLY A 26 20.42 13.09 6.18
CA GLY A 26 19.23 12.96 5.34
C GLY A 26 18.00 12.49 6.12
N PRO A 27 16.78 13.00 5.82
CA PRO A 27 15.57 12.52 6.49
C PRO A 27 15.35 11.03 6.23
N MET A 28 14.97 10.29 7.28
CA MET A 28 14.58 8.89 7.15
C MET A 28 13.29 8.80 6.32
N ARG A 29 13.32 7.99 5.26
CA ARG A 29 12.14 7.70 4.42
C ARG A 29 11.82 6.22 4.49
N ILE A 30 10.55 5.90 4.69
CA ILE A 30 10.02 4.54 4.67
C ILE A 30 9.07 4.43 3.48
N LEU A 31 9.27 3.42 2.65
CA LEU A 31 8.35 3.07 1.58
C LEU A 31 7.44 1.95 2.08
N VAL A 32 6.13 2.17 2.03
CA VAL A 32 5.12 1.15 2.36
C VAL A 32 4.40 0.77 1.07
N LEU A 33 4.38 -0.53 0.76
CA LEU A 33 3.73 -1.08 -0.42
C LEU A 33 2.59 -2.00 0.00
N GLY A 34 1.43 -1.82 -0.64
CA GLY A 34 0.24 -2.62 -0.36
C GLY A 34 -0.92 -2.25 -1.29
N ASP A 35 -1.97 -3.07 -1.29
CA ASP A 35 -3.23 -2.73 -1.97
C ASP A 35 -4.13 -1.91 -1.05
N PHE A 36 -3.85 -0.61 -0.98
CA PHE A 36 -4.64 0.33 -0.18
C PHE A 36 -5.98 0.71 -0.80
N SER A 37 -6.26 0.25 -2.03
CA SER A 37 -7.50 0.59 -2.75
C SER A 37 -8.56 -0.52 -2.70
N GLY A 38 -8.20 -1.70 -2.19
CA GLY A 38 -9.07 -2.88 -2.23
C GLY A 38 -9.26 -3.44 -3.64
N ARG A 39 -8.34 -3.16 -4.57
CA ARG A 39 -8.47 -3.53 -5.99
C ARG A 39 -8.69 -5.03 -6.18
N TRP A 40 -7.96 -5.86 -5.44
CA TRP A 40 -8.09 -7.31 -5.53
C TRP A 40 -9.51 -7.81 -5.19
N ASN A 41 -10.21 -7.13 -4.29
CA ASN A 41 -11.55 -7.53 -3.86
C ASN A 41 -12.64 -7.23 -4.92
N ARG A 42 -12.42 -6.31 -5.85
CA ARG A 42 -13.48 -5.77 -6.74
C ARG A 42 -13.77 -6.61 -7.99
N GLY A 43 -13.07 -7.72 -8.20
CA GLY A 43 -13.19 -8.57 -9.39
C GLY A 43 -11.98 -8.48 -10.33
N PRO A 44 -12.12 -8.80 -11.63
CA PRO A 44 -11.01 -8.76 -12.59
C PRO A 44 -10.29 -7.43 -12.49
N ALA A 45 -8.96 -7.48 -12.31
CA ALA A 45 -8.15 -6.29 -12.12
C ALA A 45 -8.38 -5.32 -13.29
N GLU A 46 -8.91 -4.13 -13.01
CA GLU A 46 -8.89 -3.05 -13.98
C GLU A 46 -7.45 -2.86 -14.48
N PRO A 47 -7.21 -2.54 -15.76
CA PRO A 47 -5.87 -2.30 -16.27
C PRO A 47 -5.25 -1.15 -15.48
N VAL A 48 -4.32 -1.47 -14.57
CA VAL A 48 -3.57 -0.46 -13.83
C VAL A 48 -2.24 -0.27 -14.53
N ALA A 49 -1.77 0.98 -14.55
CA ALA A 49 -0.41 1.30 -14.93
C ALA A 49 0.58 0.34 -14.23
N GLY A 50 1.64 -0.02 -14.96
CA GLY A 50 2.67 -0.93 -14.46
C GLY A 50 3.28 -0.40 -13.17
N LEU A 51 3.90 -1.26 -12.36
CA LEU A 51 4.48 -0.83 -11.08
C LEU A 51 5.45 0.36 -11.25
N ALA A 52 6.16 0.43 -12.37
CA ALA A 52 7.08 1.51 -12.73
C ALA A 52 6.39 2.86 -12.98
N ASP A 53 5.14 2.85 -13.43
CA ASP A 53 4.38 4.06 -13.79
C ASP A 53 3.56 4.60 -12.59
N ARG A 54 3.56 3.89 -11.46
CA ARG A 54 2.79 4.27 -10.28
C ARG A 54 3.55 5.35 -9.49
N PRO A 55 2.96 6.54 -9.29
CA PRO A 55 3.61 7.59 -8.51
C PRO A 55 3.73 7.19 -7.04
N ILE A 56 4.86 7.50 -6.42
CA ILE A 56 5.03 7.42 -4.97
C ILE A 56 4.25 8.57 -4.33
N LEU A 57 3.40 8.24 -3.35
CA LEU A 57 2.61 9.21 -2.61
C LEU A 57 3.30 9.49 -1.27
N GLY A 58 3.73 10.73 -1.05
CA GLY A 58 4.27 11.16 0.24
C GLY A 58 3.13 11.43 1.21
N VAL A 59 3.14 10.76 2.36
CA VAL A 59 2.10 10.88 3.40
C VAL A 59 2.67 11.54 4.65
N ASP A 60 1.88 12.42 5.26
CA ASP A 60 2.11 13.06 6.56
C ASP A 60 0.78 13.20 7.32
N GLY A 61 0.83 13.80 8.51
CA GLY A 61 -0.37 13.99 9.34
C GLY A 61 -1.39 14.98 8.76
N ASP A 62 -0.97 15.87 7.87
CA ASP A 62 -1.82 16.93 7.31
C ASP A 62 -2.51 16.50 6.00
N ASN A 63 -1.90 15.56 5.26
CA ASN A 63 -2.33 15.19 3.92
C ASN A 63 -3.05 13.83 3.84
N PHE A 64 -3.15 13.10 4.95
CA PHE A 64 -3.67 11.74 5.00
C PHE A 64 -5.06 11.61 4.36
N GLU A 65 -6.01 12.45 4.79
CA GLU A 65 -7.39 12.44 4.30
C GLU A 65 -7.47 12.70 2.79
N ARG A 66 -6.65 13.61 2.27
CA ARG A 66 -6.58 13.90 0.84
C ARG A 66 -6.04 12.70 0.05
N LEU A 67 -5.02 12.01 0.57
CA LEU A 67 -4.48 10.81 -0.06
C LEU A 67 -5.45 9.66 -0.02
N MET A 68 -6.17 9.50 1.09
CA MET A 68 -7.21 8.49 1.25
C MET A 68 -8.34 8.70 0.24
N ALA A 69 -8.85 9.92 0.11
CA ALA A 69 -9.82 10.28 -0.91
C ALA A 69 -9.27 10.02 -2.33
N ARG A 70 -7.99 10.31 -2.60
CA ARG A 70 -7.35 10.01 -3.89
C ARG A 70 -7.26 8.51 -4.18
N LEU A 71 -6.94 7.70 -3.18
CA LEU A 71 -6.89 6.24 -3.32
C LEU A 71 -8.30 5.65 -3.52
N SER A 72 -9.32 6.31 -2.96
CA SER A 72 -10.72 5.89 -2.98
C SER A 72 -10.86 4.39 -2.73
N PRO A 73 -10.50 3.89 -1.53
CA PRO A 73 -10.68 2.48 -1.19
C PRO A 73 -12.14 2.07 -1.41
N ARG A 74 -12.34 0.94 -2.06
CA ARG A 74 -13.68 0.40 -2.33
C ARG A 74 -13.69 -1.10 -2.13
N LEU A 75 -14.77 -1.60 -1.54
CA LEU A 75 -15.04 -3.02 -1.36
C LEU A 75 -16.37 -3.40 -2.02
N ARG A 76 -16.41 -4.60 -2.59
CA ARG A 76 -17.63 -5.28 -3.04
C ARG A 76 -17.82 -6.50 -2.14
N LEU A 77 -18.89 -6.51 -1.36
CA LEU A 77 -19.18 -7.54 -0.37
C LEU A 77 -20.63 -8.01 -0.50
N ASP A 78 -20.84 -9.32 -0.37
CA ASP A 78 -22.18 -9.90 -0.31
C ASP A 78 -22.70 -9.80 1.13
N LEU A 79 -23.34 -8.68 1.47
CA LEU A 79 -23.78 -8.40 2.85
C LEU A 79 -25.17 -8.95 3.18
N ALA A 80 -26.06 -9.04 2.19
CA ALA A 80 -27.43 -9.52 2.37
C ALA A 80 -27.66 -10.82 1.60
N LYS A 81 -28.25 -11.82 2.28
CA LYS A 81 -28.63 -13.08 1.65
C LYS A 81 -29.72 -12.84 0.61
N GLY A 82 -29.41 -13.13 -0.66
CA GLY A 82 -30.38 -13.07 -1.76
C GLY A 82 -30.34 -11.80 -2.60
N GLU A 83 -29.42 -10.86 -2.34
CA GLU A 83 -29.16 -9.77 -3.29
C GLU A 83 -28.54 -10.33 -4.59
N LYS A 84 -28.96 -9.76 -5.73
CA LYS A 84 -28.42 -10.14 -7.05
C LYS A 84 -27.03 -9.55 -7.31
N GLU A 85 -26.68 -8.47 -6.61
CA GLU A 85 -25.44 -7.73 -6.81
C GLU A 85 -24.75 -7.47 -5.46
N PRO A 86 -23.42 -7.61 -5.37
CA PRO A 86 -22.67 -7.29 -4.15
C PRO A 86 -22.82 -5.82 -3.75
N SER A 87 -22.94 -5.56 -2.46
CA SER A 87 -22.95 -4.20 -1.92
C SER A 87 -21.58 -3.54 -2.12
N ALA A 88 -21.58 -2.37 -2.78
CA ALA A 88 -20.37 -1.56 -2.97
C ALA A 88 -20.21 -0.55 -1.82
N ILE A 89 -19.10 -0.65 -1.09
CA ILE A 89 -18.76 0.26 0.00
C ILE A 89 -17.57 1.11 -0.44
N GLU A 90 -17.73 2.44 -0.39
CA GLU A 90 -16.65 3.39 -0.64
C GLU A 90 -16.17 4.02 0.66
N PHE A 91 -14.88 4.31 0.74
CA PHE A 91 -14.27 5.04 1.84
C PHE A 91 -13.53 6.26 1.28
N ARG A 92 -13.72 7.42 1.92
CA ARG A 92 -13.10 8.70 1.53
C ARG A 92 -12.30 9.31 2.66
N ARG A 93 -12.70 9.03 3.91
CA ARG A 93 -12.03 9.47 5.14
C ARG A 93 -11.90 8.34 6.15
N MET A 94 -11.06 8.55 7.17
CA MET A 94 -10.85 7.53 8.21
C MET A 94 -12.16 7.20 8.95
N ASP A 95 -13.00 8.20 9.23
CA ASP A 95 -14.28 8.02 9.93
C ASP A 95 -15.23 7.07 9.20
N ASP A 96 -15.11 6.91 7.88
CA ASP A 96 -16.00 6.03 7.10
C ASP A 96 -15.81 4.54 7.46
N PHE A 97 -14.74 4.20 8.20
CA PHE A 97 -14.50 2.87 8.78
C PHE A 97 -15.16 2.69 10.15
N HIS A 98 -15.69 3.77 10.75
CA HIS A 98 -16.32 3.69 12.06
C HIS A 98 -17.62 2.87 11.97
N PRO A 99 -17.90 1.97 12.94
CA PRO A 99 -19.11 1.16 12.93
C PRO A 99 -20.39 1.98 12.82
N ASP A 100 -20.47 3.12 13.51
CA ASP A 100 -21.67 3.99 13.50
C ASP A 100 -21.91 4.61 12.11
N GLU A 101 -20.85 5.05 11.43
CA GLU A 101 -20.92 5.61 10.07
C GLU A 101 -21.33 4.53 9.06
N LEU A 102 -20.82 3.30 9.23
CA LEU A 102 -21.24 2.16 8.41
C LEU A 102 -22.70 1.78 8.66
N TYR A 103 -23.14 1.75 9.92
CA TYR A 103 -24.52 1.46 10.29
C TYR A 103 -25.50 2.48 9.70
N GLY A 104 -25.18 3.77 9.80
CA GLY A 104 -26.04 4.83 9.28
C GLY A 104 -26.09 4.90 7.74
N ARG A 105 -25.03 4.47 7.05
CA ARG A 105 -24.88 4.66 5.60
C ARG A 105 -25.27 3.44 4.77
N LEU A 106 -25.07 2.22 5.28
CA LEU A 106 -25.28 1.00 4.49
C LEU A 106 -26.76 0.59 4.49
N GLU A 107 -27.31 0.38 3.28
CA GLU A 107 -28.72 0.02 3.08
C GLU A 107 -29.13 -1.26 3.83
N VAL A 108 -28.19 -2.21 4.00
CA VAL A 108 -28.44 -3.48 4.69
C VAL A 108 -28.89 -3.31 6.15
N PHE A 109 -28.54 -2.18 6.78
CA PHE A 109 -28.88 -1.90 8.18
C PHE A 109 -30.11 -1.00 8.36
N LYS A 110 -30.61 -0.35 7.30
CA LYS A 110 -31.82 0.48 7.38
C LYS A 110 -33.12 -0.22 7.83
N PRO A 111 -33.31 -1.54 7.63
CA PRO A 111 -34.51 -2.22 8.11
C PRO A 111 -34.52 -2.51 9.62
N LEU A 112 -33.42 -2.23 10.33
CA LEU A 112 -33.23 -2.47 11.77
C LEU A 112 -33.57 -1.23 12.60
#